data_AF-A0A074XPM1-F1
#
_entry.id   AF-A0A074XPM1-F1
#
_cell.length_a   1.000
_cell.length_b   1.000
_cell.length_c   1.000
_cell.angle_alpha   90.00
_cell.angle_beta   90.00
_cell.angle_gamma   90.00
#
_symmetry.space_group_name_H-M   'P 1'
#
loop_
_entity.id
_entity.type
_entity.pdbx_description
1 polymer ?
#
loop_
_entity_poly.entity_id
_entity_poly.type
_entity_poly.pdbx_seq_one_letter_code
_entity_poly.pdbx_strand_id
1 'polypeptide(L)'
;MNNYLAWSRREIMNALIQRQILIPGIESMSRTHCRIALEEADDRRSFHLMQLPKEVRLMVYEAALSAEDVFVVRDSSKPALLSVSKQVQQEASEIFFRVNRFEFRIDHGYVSPSCLGPRTQLCSVELQWLVNIGPENVANIRHLSFAHYDSWSTTITTQMDLSCLDASNCIQIRRKICKCPQACENRCRQSLTEKLNDALSDTEYRDEDGNQMKEDGIREHGQYRAAKLRKTIADLRTSFGRFRELCGTGKKVKPSVEGIKLLTLAAFLHCH
;
A
#
# COMPACT_ATOMS: atom_id res chain seq x y z
N MET A 1 -26.40 -7.03 8.84
CA MET A 1 -26.17 -8.38 9.43
C MET A 1 -26.84 -8.36 10.80
N ASN A 2 -27.77 -9.27 11.09
CA ASN A 2 -28.57 -9.19 12.31
C ASN A 2 -27.81 -9.82 13.50
N ASN A 3 -27.18 -8.97 14.31
CA ASN A 3 -26.22 -9.37 15.34
C ASN A 3 -26.86 -10.06 16.56
N TYR A 4 -28.19 -10.01 16.72
CA TYR A 4 -28.90 -10.47 17.92
C TYR A 4 -29.66 -11.78 17.73
N LEU A 5 -29.65 -12.37 16.53
CA LEU A 5 -30.37 -13.61 16.25
C LEU A 5 -29.93 -14.78 17.14
N ALA A 6 -28.65 -14.85 17.47
CA ALA A 6 -28.08 -15.91 18.30
C ALA A 6 -28.28 -15.70 19.81
N TRP A 7 -28.72 -14.51 20.24
CA TRP A 7 -28.79 -14.17 21.66
C TRP A 7 -30.03 -14.77 22.33
N SER A 8 -29.82 -15.26 23.55
CA SER A 8 -30.88 -15.72 24.44
C SER A 8 -31.75 -14.55 24.92
N ARG A 9 -32.97 -14.86 25.40
CA ARG A 9 -33.86 -13.83 25.96
C ARG A 9 -33.19 -13.06 27.10
N ARG A 10 -32.44 -13.75 27.97
CA ARG A 10 -31.74 -13.14 29.11
C ARG A 10 -30.67 -12.14 28.65
N GLU A 11 -29.90 -12.48 27.63
CA GLU A 11 -28.87 -11.59 27.07
C GLU A 11 -29.49 -10.33 26.46
N ILE A 12 -30.58 -10.49 25.70
CA ILE A 12 -31.32 -9.36 25.11
C ILE A 12 -31.89 -8.46 26.21
N MET A 13 -32.50 -9.04 27.26
CA MET A 13 -33.04 -8.27 28.39
C MET A 13 -31.95 -7.49 29.13
N ASN A 14 -30.82 -8.14 29.43
CA ASN A 14 -29.69 -7.48 30.07
C ASN A 14 -29.16 -6.32 29.22
N ALA A 15 -29.08 -6.51 27.90
CA ALA A 15 -28.64 -5.50 26.95
C ALA A 15 -29.58 -4.29 26.89
N LEU A 16 -30.90 -4.51 26.94
CA LEU A 16 -31.91 -3.44 27.00
C LEU A 16 -31.81 -2.65 28.32
N ILE A 17 -31.63 -3.35 29.45
CA ILE A 17 -31.47 -2.74 30.78
C ILE A 17 -30.19 -1.89 30.84
N GLN A 18 -29.05 -2.45 30.42
CA GLN A 18 -27.77 -1.74 30.39
C GLN A 18 -27.82 -0.47 29.53
N ARG A 19 -28.59 -0.51 28.44
CA ARG A 19 -28.79 0.62 27.52
C ARG A 19 -29.91 1.58 27.96
N GLN A 20 -30.57 1.29 29.09
CA GLN A 20 -31.67 2.08 29.65
C GLN A 20 -32.85 2.25 28.67
N ILE A 21 -33.12 1.23 27.86
CA ILE A 21 -34.24 1.23 26.91
C ILE A 21 -35.50 0.77 27.67
N LEU A 22 -36.38 1.72 27.99
CA LEU A 22 -37.60 1.46 28.74
C LEU A 22 -38.71 0.99 27.79
N ILE A 23 -39.11 -0.27 27.92
CA ILE A 23 -40.24 -0.86 27.19
C ILE A 23 -41.30 -1.28 28.21
N PRO A 24 -42.52 -0.71 28.17
CA PRO A 24 -43.59 -1.12 29.07
C PRO A 24 -43.93 -2.60 28.89
N GLY A 25 -44.01 -3.37 29.98
CA GLY A 25 -44.36 -4.79 29.94
C GLY A 25 -43.26 -5.72 29.42
N ILE A 26 -42.00 -5.26 29.36
CA ILE A 26 -40.86 -6.03 28.84
C ILE A 26 -40.68 -7.41 29.52
N GLU A 27 -41.07 -7.54 30.79
CA GLU A 27 -40.96 -8.80 31.55
C GLU A 27 -41.84 -9.92 31.00
N SER A 28 -42.99 -9.58 30.40
CA SER A 28 -43.92 -10.55 29.79
C SER A 28 -43.73 -10.71 28.27
N MET A 29 -42.90 -9.87 27.64
CA MET A 29 -42.65 -9.92 26.21
C MET A 29 -41.83 -11.14 25.77
N SER A 30 -42.15 -11.66 24.57
CA SER A 30 -41.40 -12.75 23.96
C SER A 30 -40.00 -12.31 23.54
N ARG A 31 -39.07 -13.26 23.43
CA ARG A 31 -37.69 -13.01 22.96
C ARG A 31 -37.66 -12.19 21.66
N THR A 32 -38.53 -12.50 20.71
CA THR A 32 -38.59 -11.83 19.41
C THR A 32 -38.95 -10.35 19.54
N HIS A 33 -39.91 -10.00 20.40
CA HIS A 33 -40.27 -8.60 20.64
C HIS A 33 -39.12 -7.82 21.29
N CYS A 34 -38.49 -8.39 22.32
CA CYS A 34 -37.32 -7.76 22.95
C CYS A 34 -36.17 -7.57 21.95
N ARG A 35 -35.95 -8.53 21.06
CA ARG A 35 -34.93 -8.44 19.99
C ARG A 35 -35.21 -7.30 19.03
N ILE A 36 -36.43 -7.22 18.49
CA ILE A 36 -36.82 -6.15 17.55
C ILE A 36 -36.66 -4.78 18.20
N ALA A 37 -37.09 -4.64 19.46
CA ALA A 37 -36.96 -3.37 20.17
C ALA A 37 -35.49 -2.99 20.43
N LEU A 38 -34.62 -3.97 20.69
CA LEU A 38 -33.17 -3.73 20.81
C LEU A 38 -32.57 -3.31 19.47
N GLU A 39 -32.97 -3.95 18.37
CA GLU A 39 -32.56 -3.59 17.00
C GLU A 39 -32.97 -2.17 16.65
N GLU A 40 -34.24 -1.83 16.84
CA GLU A 40 -34.76 -0.49 16.56
C GLU A 40 -34.07 0.58 17.41
N ALA A 41 -33.78 0.29 18.67
CA ALA A 41 -33.09 1.22 19.55
C ALA A 41 -31.63 1.44 19.12
N ASP A 42 -30.93 0.38 18.72
CA ASP A 42 -29.55 0.50 18.24
C ASP A 42 -29.49 1.11 16.82
N ASP A 43 -30.45 0.84 15.94
CA ASP A 43 -30.56 1.47 14.62
C ASP A 43 -30.82 2.98 14.72
N ARG A 44 -31.55 3.42 15.75
CA ARG A 44 -31.82 4.85 16.01
C ARG A 44 -30.71 5.54 16.81
N ARG A 45 -29.73 4.81 17.33
CA ARG A 45 -28.61 5.42 18.05
C ARG A 45 -27.73 6.18 17.09
N SER A 46 -27.73 7.50 17.25
CA SER A 46 -26.67 8.34 16.74
C SER A 46 -25.71 8.66 17.87
N PHE A 47 -24.42 8.70 17.54
CA PHE A 47 -23.41 9.26 18.41
C PHE A 47 -22.63 10.31 17.62
N HIS A 48 -22.22 11.37 18.29
CA HIS A 48 -21.33 12.34 17.68
C HIS A 48 -19.91 11.77 17.71
N LEU A 49 -19.32 11.54 16.54
CA LEU A 49 -17.95 11.02 16.41
C LEU A 49 -16.96 11.76 17.31
N MET A 50 -17.10 13.09 17.42
CA MET A 50 -16.20 13.94 18.21
C MET A 50 -16.39 13.84 19.74
N GLN A 51 -17.50 13.24 20.21
CA GLN A 51 -17.71 12.95 21.62
C GLN A 51 -17.10 11.61 22.04
N LEU A 52 -16.72 10.75 21.09
CA LEU A 52 -16.01 9.52 21.41
C LEU A 52 -14.61 9.83 21.95
N PRO A 53 -14.05 8.99 22.83
CA PRO A 53 -12.64 9.06 23.21
C PRO A 53 -11.74 9.03 21.98
N LYS A 54 -10.59 9.71 22.05
CA LYS A 54 -9.67 9.85 20.92
C LYS A 54 -9.28 8.49 20.35
N GLU A 55 -8.99 7.53 21.21
CA GLU A 55 -8.57 6.18 20.87
C GLU A 55 -9.61 5.48 19.98
N VAL A 56 -10.89 5.64 20.30
CA VAL A 56 -12.00 5.08 19.50
C VAL A 56 -12.10 5.81 18.16
N ARG A 57 -11.93 7.14 18.14
CA ARG A 57 -11.91 7.89 16.87
C ARG A 57 -10.78 7.43 15.95
N LEU A 58 -9.58 7.19 16.50
CA LEU A 58 -8.44 6.68 15.73
C LEU A 58 -8.74 5.30 15.12
N MET A 59 -9.41 4.40 15.85
CA MET A 59 -9.85 3.11 15.29
C MET A 59 -10.85 3.28 14.14
N VAL A 60 -11.80 4.20 14.28
CA VAL A 60 -12.76 4.52 13.20
C VAL A 60 -12.02 5.08 11.98
N TYR A 61 -11.05 5.98 12.18
CA TYR A 61 -10.25 6.53 11.09
C TYR A 61 -9.41 5.47 10.39
N GLU A 62 -8.76 4.57 11.14
CA GLU A 62 -8.00 3.46 10.56
C GLU A 62 -8.88 2.56 9.72
N ALA A 63 -10.07 2.17 10.21
CA ALA A 63 -11.02 1.38 9.45
C ALA A 63 -11.53 2.12 8.19
N ALA A 64 -11.79 3.42 8.29
CA ALA A 64 -12.35 4.22 7.18
C ALA A 64 -11.31 4.64 6.13
N LEU A 65 -10.03 4.72 6.50
CA LEU A 65 -8.95 5.22 5.64
C LEU A 65 -8.04 4.12 5.11
N SER A 66 -8.12 2.92 5.65
CA SER A 66 -7.41 1.76 5.09
C SER A 66 -8.02 1.45 3.73
N ALA A 67 -7.28 1.74 2.64
CA ALA A 67 -7.68 1.23 1.35
C ALA A 67 -7.38 -0.27 1.26
N GLU A 68 -8.24 -0.98 0.55
CA GLU A 68 -7.99 -2.38 0.18
C GLU A 68 -6.79 -2.50 -0.78
N ASP A 69 -6.53 -1.43 -1.55
CA ASP A 69 -5.57 -1.38 -2.65
C ASP A 69 -4.52 -0.25 -2.50
N VAL A 70 -3.80 0.05 -3.57
CA VAL A 70 -2.73 1.05 -3.63
C VAL A 70 -3.26 2.43 -4.01
N PHE A 71 -2.82 3.49 -3.31
CA PHE A 71 -3.09 4.88 -3.68
C PHE A 71 -2.15 5.33 -4.80
N VAL A 72 -2.66 5.39 -6.02
CA VAL A 72 -1.95 5.95 -7.17
C VAL A 72 -1.95 7.47 -7.05
N VAL A 73 -0.80 8.08 -6.78
CA VAL A 73 -0.70 9.48 -6.39
C VAL A 73 -1.24 10.43 -7.47
N ARG A 74 -0.85 10.24 -8.74
CA ARG A 74 -1.31 11.08 -9.87
C ARG A 74 -2.82 11.15 -10.03
N ASP A 75 -3.53 10.07 -9.70
CA ASP A 75 -4.98 9.95 -9.88
C ASP A 75 -5.73 10.00 -8.54
N SER A 76 -5.01 10.24 -7.43
CA SER A 76 -5.58 10.25 -6.10
C SER A 76 -6.19 11.61 -5.78
N SER A 77 -7.46 11.58 -5.36
CA SER A 77 -8.05 12.68 -4.62
C SER A 77 -7.77 12.50 -3.13
N LYS A 78 -7.66 13.61 -2.40
CA LYS A 78 -7.60 13.59 -0.94
C LYS A 78 -8.86 12.89 -0.40
N PRO A 79 -8.75 11.89 0.49
CA PRO A 79 -9.93 11.22 1.05
C PRO A 79 -10.92 12.23 1.65
N ALA A 80 -12.20 12.05 1.36
CA ALA A 80 -13.26 12.98 1.80
C ALA A 80 -13.25 13.20 3.31
N LEU A 81 -12.94 12.16 4.09
CA LEU A 81 -12.83 12.22 5.55
C LEU A 81 -11.82 13.27 6.02
N LEU A 82 -10.69 13.42 5.32
CA LEU A 82 -9.65 14.39 5.65
C LEU A 82 -10.05 15.85 5.34
N SER A 83 -11.24 16.06 4.77
CA SER A 83 -11.79 17.38 4.41
C SER A 83 -12.99 17.79 5.26
N VAL A 84 -13.38 16.99 6.26
CA VAL A 84 -14.57 17.25 7.10
C VAL A 84 -14.34 18.38 8.11
N SER A 85 -13.25 18.33 8.86
CA SER A 85 -12.91 19.35 9.86
C SER A 85 -11.41 19.38 10.13
N LYS A 86 -10.90 20.47 10.72
CA LYS A 86 -9.47 20.58 11.10
C LYS A 86 -9.04 19.48 12.07
N GLN A 87 -9.88 19.15 13.05
CA GLN A 87 -9.55 18.13 14.04
C GLN A 87 -9.50 16.74 13.39
N VAL A 88 -10.49 16.38 12.58
CA VAL A 88 -10.48 15.11 11.83
C VAL A 88 -9.28 15.05 10.90
N GLN A 89 -8.99 16.14 10.18
CA GLN A 89 -7.83 16.20 9.30
C GLN A 89 -6.53 15.92 10.06
N GLN A 90 -6.30 16.55 11.22
CA GLN A 90 -5.08 16.35 11.99
C GLN A 90 -4.95 14.94 12.55
N GLU A 91 -6.02 14.41 13.16
CA GLU A 91 -6.01 13.07 13.77
C GLU A 91 -5.91 11.95 12.72
N ALA A 92 -6.57 12.13 11.58
CA ALA A 92 -6.71 11.08 10.57
C ALA A 92 -5.62 11.12 9.48
N SER A 93 -4.96 12.26 9.24
CA SER A 93 -3.88 12.35 8.23
C SER A 93 -2.70 11.46 8.60
N GLU A 94 -2.27 11.46 9.86
CA GLU A 94 -1.18 10.59 10.31
C GLU A 94 -1.48 9.11 10.02
N ILE A 95 -2.72 8.68 10.33
CA ILE A 95 -3.18 7.32 10.05
C ILE A 95 -3.15 7.06 8.55
N PHE A 96 -3.75 7.95 7.76
CA PHE A 96 -3.84 7.82 6.30
C PHE A 96 -2.46 7.58 5.67
N PHE A 97 -1.47 8.41 5.98
CA PHE A 97 -0.13 8.28 5.40
C PHE A 97 0.66 7.08 5.95
N ARG A 98 0.36 6.66 7.18
CA ARG A 98 1.04 5.53 7.82
C ARG A 98 0.57 4.18 7.30
N VAL A 99 -0.73 3.97 7.15
CA VAL A 99 -1.30 2.64 6.84
C VAL A 99 -1.35 2.37 5.34
N ASN A 100 -1.45 3.41 4.51
CA ASN A 100 -1.66 3.24 3.08
C ASN A 100 -0.36 3.19 2.29
N ARG A 101 -0.44 2.53 1.14
CA ARG A 101 0.65 2.43 0.15
C ARG A 101 0.47 3.46 -0.95
N PHE A 102 1.48 4.29 -1.17
CA PHE A 102 1.48 5.34 -2.17
C PHE A 102 2.33 4.93 -3.38
N GLU A 103 1.72 4.87 -4.55
CA GLU A 103 2.38 4.57 -5.82
C GLU A 103 2.74 5.83 -6.58
N PHE A 104 4.04 5.95 -6.84
CA PHE A 104 4.67 7.02 -7.58
C PHE A 104 5.08 6.52 -8.96
N ARG A 105 4.78 7.30 -10.00
CA ARG A 105 5.29 7.05 -11.35
C ARG A 105 6.68 7.67 -11.52
N ILE A 106 7.59 6.90 -12.11
CA ILE A 106 8.91 7.40 -12.49
C ILE A 106 8.82 7.90 -13.94
N ASP A 107 9.32 9.10 -14.21
CA ASP A 107 9.35 9.64 -15.56
C ASP A 107 10.44 8.96 -16.40
N HIS A 108 10.05 8.55 -17.60
CA HIS A 108 10.98 8.08 -18.62
C HIS A 108 11.19 9.24 -19.58
N GLY A 109 12.15 10.11 -19.28
CA GLY A 109 12.58 11.08 -20.27
C GLY A 109 13.02 10.33 -21.53
N TYR A 110 12.27 10.46 -22.64
CA TYR A 110 12.72 9.97 -23.95
C TYR A 110 14.18 10.38 -24.14
N VAL A 111 15.01 9.43 -24.54
CA VAL A 111 16.44 9.64 -24.80
C VAL A 111 16.57 10.59 -25.99
N SER A 112 16.51 11.90 -25.72
CA SER A 112 17.13 12.89 -26.59
C SER A 112 18.62 12.94 -26.22
N PRO A 113 19.54 12.70 -27.16
CA PRO A 113 20.98 12.66 -26.92
C PRO A 113 21.59 13.94 -26.32
N SER A 114 20.83 15.05 -26.29
CA SER A 114 21.35 16.39 -26.00
C SER A 114 21.21 16.85 -24.56
N CYS A 115 20.92 15.97 -23.59
CA CYS A 115 20.67 16.39 -22.22
C CYS A 115 21.43 15.57 -21.18
N LEU A 116 22.51 16.17 -20.68
CA LEU A 116 23.50 15.64 -19.73
C LEU A 116 23.07 15.81 -18.26
N GLY A 117 21.92 15.24 -17.85
CA GLY A 117 21.50 15.22 -16.44
C GLY A 117 21.00 13.86 -15.97
N PRO A 118 21.08 13.51 -14.67
CA PRO A 118 20.49 12.29 -14.14
C PRO A 118 18.95 12.40 -14.20
N ARG A 119 18.36 11.74 -15.19
CA ARG A 119 16.96 11.91 -15.65
C ARG A 119 15.96 10.92 -15.05
N THR A 120 16.33 10.28 -13.95
CA THR A 120 15.53 9.25 -13.27
C THR A 120 14.92 9.84 -12.01
N GLN A 121 13.84 10.60 -12.21
CA GLN A 121 13.18 11.36 -11.15
C GLN A 121 11.69 11.06 -11.13
N LEU A 122 11.07 11.32 -9.99
CA LEU A 122 9.63 11.39 -9.87
C LEU A 122 9.08 12.38 -10.92
N CYS A 123 7.96 12.03 -11.55
CA CYS A 123 7.26 12.98 -12.44
C CYS A 123 6.95 14.29 -11.71
N SER A 124 6.83 15.40 -12.43
CA SER A 124 6.53 16.72 -11.83
C SER A 124 5.26 16.71 -10.97
N VAL A 125 4.22 15.98 -11.39
CA VAL A 125 2.96 15.83 -10.65
C VAL A 125 3.17 15.13 -9.30
N GLU A 126 4.01 14.10 -9.28
CA GLU A 126 4.35 13.32 -8.09
C GLU A 126 5.13 14.16 -7.07
N LEU A 127 6.09 14.95 -7.56
CA LEU A 127 6.82 15.91 -6.73
C LEU A 127 5.92 17.00 -6.17
N GLN A 128 5.02 17.55 -6.99
CA GLN A 128 4.07 18.56 -6.55
C GLN A 128 3.14 18.02 -5.47
N TRP A 129 2.71 16.76 -5.58
CA TRP A 129 1.90 16.13 -4.54
C TRP A 129 2.63 16.03 -3.20
N LEU A 130 3.90 15.61 -3.20
CA LEU A 130 4.74 15.55 -1.99
C LEU A 130 4.90 16.93 -1.34
N VAL A 131 5.03 17.98 -2.14
CA VAL A 131 5.07 19.36 -1.65
C VAL A 131 3.73 19.77 -1.06
N ASN A 132 2.62 19.45 -1.74
CA ASN A 132 1.27 19.86 -1.34
C ASN A 132 0.79 19.20 -0.04
N ILE A 133 1.15 17.93 0.21
CA ILE A 133 0.79 17.28 1.47
C ILE A 133 1.61 17.82 2.66
N GLY A 134 2.75 18.44 2.39
CA GLY A 134 3.60 19.07 3.40
C GLY A 134 4.50 18.08 4.16
N PRO A 135 5.60 18.58 4.75
CA PRO A 135 6.65 17.74 5.32
C PRO A 135 6.18 16.89 6.51
N GLU A 136 5.24 17.38 7.30
CA GLU A 136 4.67 16.63 8.43
C GLU A 136 3.96 15.35 7.97
N ASN A 137 3.23 15.42 6.86
CA ASN A 137 2.53 14.26 6.29
C ASN A 137 3.49 13.34 5.54
N VAL A 138 4.49 13.88 4.84
CA VAL A 138 5.56 13.08 4.23
C VAL A 138 6.29 12.24 5.28
N ALA A 139 6.53 12.82 6.47
CA ALA A 139 7.18 12.12 7.58
C ALA A 139 6.36 10.93 8.13
N ASN A 140 5.08 10.83 7.79
CA ASN A 140 4.19 9.73 8.21
C ASN A 140 4.13 8.59 7.19
N ILE A 141 4.64 8.77 5.97
CA ILE A 141 4.61 7.73 4.93
C ILE A 141 5.43 6.51 5.36
N ARG A 142 4.88 5.30 5.18
CA ARG A 142 5.61 4.04 5.48
C ARG A 142 5.69 3.09 4.29
N HIS A 143 4.69 3.10 3.41
CA HIS A 143 4.60 2.15 2.32
C HIS A 143 4.66 2.86 0.97
N LEU A 144 5.70 2.57 0.19
CA LEU A 144 5.93 3.16 -1.12
C LEU A 144 5.83 2.09 -2.21
N SER A 145 5.38 2.52 -3.38
CA SER A 145 5.46 1.79 -4.64
C SER A 145 6.04 2.72 -5.69
N PHE A 146 6.96 2.21 -6.50
CA PHE A 146 7.46 2.91 -7.68
C PHE A 146 7.10 2.12 -8.93
N ALA A 147 6.21 2.69 -9.74
CA ALA A 147 5.79 2.10 -11.00
C ALA A 147 6.65 2.65 -12.15
N HIS A 148 7.14 1.74 -12.98
CA HIS A 148 7.78 2.07 -14.25
C HIS A 148 7.17 1.22 -15.38
N TYR A 149 7.02 1.86 -16.53
CA TYR A 149 6.54 1.22 -17.75
C TYR A 149 7.74 0.70 -18.55
N ASP A 150 7.77 -0.57 -18.92
CA ASP A 150 8.70 -1.01 -19.95
C ASP A 150 8.13 -0.74 -21.36
N SER A 151 9.00 -0.78 -22.36
CA SER A 151 8.65 -0.53 -23.76
C SER A 151 7.67 -1.57 -24.35
N TRP A 152 7.33 -2.63 -23.62
CA TRP A 152 6.65 -3.83 -24.11
C TRP A 152 5.33 -4.10 -23.38
N SER A 153 4.60 -3.05 -22.99
CA SER A 153 3.27 -3.13 -22.37
C SER A 153 3.22 -3.85 -21.00
N THR A 154 4.37 -3.94 -20.32
CA THR A 154 4.45 -4.46 -18.96
C THR A 154 4.78 -3.32 -18.01
N THR A 155 4.01 -3.23 -16.92
CA THR A 155 4.34 -2.33 -15.82
C THR A 155 5.01 -3.14 -14.73
N ILE A 156 6.14 -2.65 -14.24
CA ILE A 156 6.80 -3.25 -13.10
C ILE A 156 6.72 -2.23 -11.95
N THR A 157 6.24 -2.70 -10.82
CA THR A 157 6.15 -1.90 -9.59
C THR A 157 7.08 -2.47 -8.56
N THR A 158 7.97 -1.65 -8.01
CA THR A 158 8.82 -2.01 -6.87
C THR A 158 8.20 -1.45 -5.61
N GLN A 159 7.79 -2.34 -4.70
CA GLN A 159 7.21 -1.99 -3.40
C GLN A 159 8.29 -1.99 -2.33
N MET A 160 8.27 -0.95 -1.50
CA MET A 160 9.20 -0.75 -0.38
C MET A 160 8.41 -0.53 0.91
N ASP A 161 8.97 -0.99 2.02
CA ASP A 161 8.53 -0.68 3.38
C ASP A 161 9.63 0.08 4.11
N LEU A 162 9.36 1.35 4.41
CA LEU A 162 10.30 2.25 5.06
C LEU A 162 10.54 1.93 6.54
N SER A 163 9.72 1.05 7.12
CA SER A 163 9.86 0.58 8.51
C SER A 163 10.94 -0.48 8.65
N CYS A 164 11.16 -1.28 7.60
CA CYS A 164 12.11 -2.39 7.58
C CYS A 164 13.35 -2.08 6.72
N LEU A 165 13.19 -1.29 5.65
CA LEU A 165 14.26 -0.88 4.70
C LEU A 165 15.20 -2.05 4.36
N ASP A 166 14.64 -3.22 4.13
CA ASP A 166 15.40 -4.40 3.69
C ASP A 166 15.22 -4.55 2.18
N ALA A 167 16.30 -4.35 1.44
CA ALA A 167 16.33 -4.46 -0.01
C ALA A 167 15.92 -5.87 -0.47
N SER A 168 16.32 -6.90 0.27
CA SER A 168 16.04 -8.31 -0.07
C SER A 168 14.53 -8.63 -0.01
N ASN A 169 13.79 -7.90 0.82
CA ASN A 169 12.34 -8.05 0.99
C ASN A 169 11.52 -7.09 0.13
N CYS A 170 12.16 -6.26 -0.71
CA CYS A 170 11.44 -5.43 -1.65
C CYS A 170 10.67 -6.32 -2.63
N ILE A 171 9.38 -6.02 -2.82
CA ILE A 171 8.49 -6.82 -3.63
C ILE A 171 8.41 -6.20 -5.02
N GLN A 172 8.71 -6.97 -6.04
CA GLN A 172 8.46 -6.60 -7.42
C GLN A 172 7.17 -7.24 -7.91
N ILE A 173 6.30 -6.40 -8.46
CA ILE A 173 5.08 -6.81 -9.12
C ILE A 173 5.27 -6.56 -10.60
N ARG A 174 5.24 -7.62 -11.41
CA ARG A 174 5.13 -7.49 -12.87
C ARG A 174 3.68 -7.63 -13.28
N ARG A 175 3.15 -6.60 -13.94
CA ARG A 175 1.81 -6.59 -14.54
C ARG A 175 1.97 -6.61 -16.05
N LYS A 176 1.64 -7.74 -16.67
CA LYS A 176 1.55 -7.83 -18.13
C LYS A 176 0.15 -7.44 -18.54
N ILE A 177 0.00 -6.39 -19.35
CA ILE A 177 -1.31 -6.01 -19.86
C ILE A 177 -1.72 -7.04 -20.91
N CYS A 178 -2.71 -7.86 -20.58
CA CYS A 178 -3.29 -8.84 -21.47
C CYS A 178 -4.29 -8.14 -22.40
N LYS A 179 -4.09 -8.23 -23.72
CA LYS A 179 -4.99 -7.66 -24.74
C LYS A 179 -6.33 -8.43 -24.87
N CYS A 180 -6.60 -9.42 -24.02
CA CYS A 180 -7.83 -10.19 -24.15
C CYS A 180 -9.04 -9.36 -23.65
N PRO A 181 -10.26 -9.64 -24.16
CA PRO A 181 -11.47 -8.90 -23.78
C PRO A 181 -11.82 -8.99 -22.30
N GLN A 182 -11.29 -10.01 -21.61
CA GLN A 182 -11.53 -10.27 -20.19
C GLN A 182 -10.54 -9.54 -19.26
N ALA A 183 -9.61 -8.74 -19.80
CA ALA A 183 -8.58 -8.01 -19.04
C ALA A 183 -7.82 -8.92 -18.06
N CYS A 184 -7.27 -10.02 -18.57
CA CYS A 184 -6.58 -11.01 -17.75
C CYS A 184 -5.29 -10.45 -17.13
N GLU A 185 -5.37 -9.86 -15.93
CA GLU A 185 -4.18 -9.31 -15.28
C GLU A 185 -3.35 -10.43 -14.65
N ASN A 186 -2.32 -10.89 -15.36
CA ASN A 186 -1.27 -11.70 -14.75
C ASN A 186 -0.36 -10.81 -13.90
N ARG A 187 -0.57 -10.87 -12.57
CA ARG A 187 0.26 -10.20 -11.57
C ARG A 187 1.23 -11.22 -10.97
N CYS A 188 2.50 -11.17 -11.35
CA CYS A 188 3.54 -11.92 -10.65
C CYS A 188 4.11 -11.05 -9.53
N ARG A 189 3.93 -11.47 -8.28
CA ARG A 189 4.39 -10.77 -7.07
C ARG A 189 5.47 -11.63 -6.40
N GLN A 190 6.70 -11.12 -6.35
CA GLN A 190 7.82 -11.82 -5.74
C GLN A 190 8.77 -10.83 -5.07
N SER A 191 9.35 -11.21 -3.94
CA SER A 191 10.48 -10.51 -3.34
C SER A 191 11.72 -10.61 -4.23
N LEU A 192 12.64 -9.65 -4.12
CA LEU A 192 13.91 -9.72 -4.86
C LEU A 192 14.73 -10.97 -4.51
N THR A 193 14.60 -11.48 -3.29
CA THR A 193 15.26 -12.72 -2.86
C THR A 193 14.66 -13.95 -3.53
N GLU A 194 13.33 -14.06 -3.59
CA GLU A 194 12.64 -15.14 -4.32
C GLU A 194 13.04 -15.12 -5.79
N LYS A 195 13.02 -13.94 -6.43
CA LYS A 195 13.45 -13.80 -7.84
C LYS A 195 14.90 -14.20 -8.07
N LEU A 196 15.78 -13.93 -7.10
CA LEU A 196 17.17 -14.33 -7.16
C LEU A 196 17.30 -15.86 -7.06
N ASN A 197 16.57 -16.48 -6.14
CA ASN A 197 16.55 -17.94 -6.00
C ASN A 197 16.01 -18.61 -7.26
N ASP A 198 14.91 -18.10 -7.82
CA ASP A 198 14.34 -18.59 -9.07
C ASP A 198 15.34 -18.51 -10.23
N ALA A 199 16.09 -17.40 -10.33
CA ALA A 199 17.12 -17.23 -11.36
C ALA A 199 18.32 -18.17 -11.17
N LEU A 200 18.61 -18.56 -9.91
CA LEU A 200 19.67 -19.52 -9.59
C LEU A 200 19.23 -20.97 -9.81
N SER A 201 17.94 -21.25 -9.70
CA SER A 201 17.33 -22.55 -9.97
C SER A 201 16.77 -22.69 -11.38
N ASP A 202 17.01 -21.72 -12.27
CA ASP A 202 16.45 -21.70 -13.62
C ASP A 202 17.07 -22.82 -14.47
N THR A 203 16.31 -23.89 -14.67
CA THR A 203 16.71 -25.07 -15.48
C THR A 203 15.99 -25.14 -16.82
N GLU A 204 15.06 -24.21 -17.10
CA GLU A 204 14.23 -24.25 -18.30
C GLU A 204 14.09 -22.85 -18.91
N TYR A 205 14.97 -22.51 -19.85
CA TYR A 205 14.84 -21.33 -20.70
C TYR A 205 14.55 -21.72 -22.15
N ARG A 206 13.50 -21.12 -22.72
CA ARG A 206 13.17 -21.22 -24.14
C ARG A 206 13.57 -19.92 -24.83
N ASP A 207 14.16 -20.01 -26.01
CA ASP A 207 14.50 -18.84 -26.81
C ASP A 207 13.23 -18.13 -27.36
N GLU A 208 13.43 -17.00 -28.06
CA GLU A 208 12.33 -16.20 -28.63
C GLU A 208 11.49 -16.99 -29.65
N ASP A 209 12.04 -18.06 -30.22
CA ASP A 209 11.39 -18.98 -31.16
C ASP A 209 10.70 -20.17 -30.46
N GLY A 210 10.77 -20.23 -29.12
CA GLY A 210 10.14 -21.26 -28.31
C GLY A 210 10.92 -22.58 -28.25
N ASN A 211 12.14 -22.62 -28.79
CA ASN A 211 13.01 -23.79 -28.70
C ASN A 211 13.70 -23.83 -27.35
N GLN A 212 13.86 -25.04 -26.79
CA GLN A 212 14.57 -25.23 -25.55
C GLN A 212 16.07 -24.98 -25.78
N MET A 213 16.65 -24.03 -25.05
CA MET A 213 18.09 -23.77 -25.15
C MET A 213 18.89 -24.95 -24.61
N LYS A 214 20.13 -25.10 -25.10
CA LYS A 214 21.09 -26.06 -24.54
C LYS A 214 21.34 -25.73 -23.06
N GLU A 215 21.55 -26.75 -22.22
CA GLU A 215 21.75 -26.59 -20.77
C GLU A 215 22.79 -25.52 -20.40
N ASP A 216 23.89 -25.42 -21.15
CA ASP A 216 24.90 -24.38 -20.94
C ASP A 216 24.36 -22.96 -21.17
N GLY A 217 23.53 -22.75 -22.19
CA GLY A 217 22.88 -21.47 -22.48
C GLY A 217 21.80 -21.10 -21.47
N ILE A 218 21.07 -22.09 -20.94
CA ILE A 218 20.11 -21.89 -19.85
C ILE A 218 20.87 -21.43 -18.59
N ARG A 219 21.96 -22.13 -18.25
CA ARG A 219 22.78 -21.81 -17.07
C ARG A 219 23.43 -20.43 -17.18
N GLU A 220 23.95 -20.06 -18.33
CA GLU A 220 24.50 -18.73 -18.59
C GLU A 220 23.43 -17.62 -18.44
N HIS A 221 22.23 -17.86 -18.96
CA HIS A 221 21.12 -16.92 -18.83
C HIS A 221 20.65 -16.74 -17.37
N GLY A 222 20.49 -17.84 -16.64
CA GLY A 222 20.16 -17.82 -15.20
C GLY A 222 21.22 -17.08 -14.37
N GLN A 223 22.50 -17.35 -14.63
CA GLN A 223 23.62 -16.65 -13.99
C GLN A 223 23.63 -15.14 -14.30
N TYR A 224 23.38 -14.75 -15.55
CA TYR A 224 23.25 -13.35 -15.94
C TYR A 224 22.12 -12.65 -15.18
N ARG A 225 20.92 -13.26 -15.14
CA ARG A 225 19.77 -12.74 -14.38
C ARG A 225 20.08 -12.62 -12.89
N ALA A 226 20.71 -13.63 -12.29
CA ALA A 226 21.11 -13.63 -10.90
C ALA A 226 22.14 -12.53 -10.59
N ALA A 227 23.13 -12.33 -11.47
CA ALA A 227 24.11 -11.24 -11.33
C ALA A 227 23.45 -9.86 -11.37
N LYS A 228 22.51 -9.65 -12.30
CA LYS A 228 21.73 -8.41 -12.39
C LYS A 228 20.89 -8.16 -11.13
N LEU A 229 20.24 -9.20 -10.59
CA LEU A 229 19.47 -9.11 -9.35
C LEU A 229 20.35 -8.83 -8.12
N ARG A 230 21.54 -9.44 -8.02
CA ARG A 230 22.51 -9.13 -6.95
C ARG A 230 22.95 -7.67 -6.98
N LYS A 231 23.29 -7.15 -8.17
CA LYS A 231 23.63 -5.73 -8.35
C LYS A 231 22.48 -4.83 -7.91
N THR A 232 21.27 -5.16 -8.35
CA THR A 232 20.02 -4.50 -7.94
C THR A 232 19.86 -4.44 -6.42
N ILE A 233 19.99 -5.57 -5.72
CA ILE A 233 19.88 -5.60 -4.26
C ILE A 233 20.98 -4.75 -3.61
N ALA A 234 22.20 -4.75 -4.15
CA ALA A 234 23.31 -3.93 -3.63
C ALA A 234 23.08 -2.42 -3.82
N ASP A 235 22.56 -2.00 -4.99
CA ASP A 235 22.23 -0.60 -5.28
C ASP A 235 21.10 -0.09 -4.38
N LEU A 236 20.08 -0.93 -4.12
CA LEU A 236 19.04 -0.64 -3.12
C LEU A 236 19.60 -0.52 -1.72
N ARG A 237 20.46 -1.44 -1.29
CA ARG A 237 21.09 -1.38 0.03
C ARG A 237 21.86 -0.08 0.22
N THR A 238 22.58 0.35 -0.81
CA THR A 238 23.31 1.63 -0.80
C THR A 238 22.35 2.82 -0.66
N SER A 239 21.26 2.81 -1.43
CA SER A 239 20.27 3.89 -1.41
C SER A 239 19.48 3.92 -0.10
N PHE A 240 19.16 2.76 0.46
CA PHE A 240 18.58 2.62 1.79
C PHE A 240 19.54 3.11 2.87
N GLY A 241 20.85 2.85 2.75
CA GLY A 241 21.87 3.44 3.63
C GLY A 241 21.79 4.96 3.67
N ARG A 242 21.84 5.61 2.50
CA ARG A 242 21.72 7.08 2.37
C ARG A 242 20.38 7.61 2.88
N PHE A 243 19.30 6.89 2.60
CA PHE A 243 17.98 7.24 3.12
C PHE A 243 17.95 7.20 4.65
N ARG A 244 18.55 6.18 5.27
CA ARG A 244 18.62 6.05 6.73
C ARG A 244 19.44 7.16 7.38
N GLU A 245 20.53 7.58 6.74
CA GLU A 245 21.32 8.73 7.20
C GLU A 245 20.50 10.02 7.19
N LEU A 246 19.69 10.22 6.15
CA LEU A 246 18.87 11.43 6.00
C LEU A 246 17.58 11.42 6.84
N CYS A 247 16.92 10.26 6.92
CA CYS A 247 15.54 10.13 7.41
C CYS A 247 15.40 9.26 8.67
N GLY A 248 16.49 8.67 9.17
CA GLY A 248 16.49 7.77 10.34
C GLY A 248 16.04 6.34 10.03
N THR A 249 15.87 5.53 11.08
CA THR A 249 15.62 4.09 10.98
C THR A 249 14.45 3.61 11.86
N GLY A 250 13.86 2.47 11.46
CA GLY A 250 12.85 1.75 12.24
C GLY A 250 11.64 2.61 12.62
N LYS A 251 11.20 2.52 13.88
CA LYS A 251 10.04 3.29 14.38
C LYS A 251 10.26 4.81 14.40
N LYS A 252 11.51 5.29 14.25
CA LYS A 252 11.87 6.72 14.24
C LYS A 252 12.08 7.28 12.83
N VAL A 253 11.85 6.48 11.79
CA VAL A 253 11.95 6.93 10.40
C VAL A 253 10.99 8.11 10.15
N LYS A 254 11.52 9.19 9.59
CA LYS A 254 10.78 10.38 9.17
C LYS A 254 11.17 10.69 7.74
N PRO A 255 10.50 10.09 6.75
CA PRO A 255 10.79 10.34 5.35
C PRO A 255 10.69 11.84 5.03
N SER A 256 11.55 12.28 4.13
CA SER A 256 11.49 13.61 3.53
C SER A 256 11.30 13.47 2.03
N VAL A 257 10.91 14.57 1.36
CA VAL A 257 10.81 14.60 -0.11
C VAL A 257 12.13 14.17 -0.75
N GLU A 258 13.25 14.66 -0.21
CA GLU A 258 14.58 14.32 -0.71
C GLU A 258 14.94 12.85 -0.45
N GLY A 259 14.56 12.31 0.71
CA GLY A 259 14.65 10.89 0.98
C GLY A 259 13.89 10.03 -0.04
N ILE A 260 12.65 10.39 -0.35
CA ILE A 260 11.84 9.65 -1.33
C ILE A 260 12.46 9.70 -2.73
N LYS A 261 13.04 10.84 -3.13
CA LYS A 261 13.78 10.94 -4.41
C LYS A 261 14.98 9.99 -4.46
N LEU A 262 15.75 9.85 -3.37
CA LEU A 262 16.86 8.89 -3.31
C LEU A 262 16.39 7.45 -3.58
N LEU A 263 15.20 7.09 -3.10
CA LEU A 263 14.63 5.76 -3.31
C LEU A 263 14.12 5.56 -4.75
N THR A 264 13.69 6.63 -5.41
CA THR A 264 13.23 6.60 -6.80
C THR A 264 14.36 6.18 -7.74
N LEU A 265 15.55 6.76 -7.55
CA LEU A 265 16.76 6.41 -8.31
C LEU A 265 17.10 4.92 -8.17
N ALA A 266 17.04 4.41 -6.94
CA ALA A 266 17.30 3.01 -6.65
C ALA A 266 16.29 2.11 -7.38
N ALA A 267 15.00 2.42 -7.23
CA ALA A 267 13.91 1.66 -7.85
C ALA A 267 14.02 1.60 -9.38
N PHE A 268 14.52 2.67 -10.01
CA PHE A 268 14.70 2.75 -11.47
C PHE A 268 15.89 1.93 -12.00
N LEU A 269 17.02 1.88 -11.27
CA LEU A 269 18.21 1.16 -11.73
C LEU A 269 18.01 -0.36 -11.88
N HIS A 270 16.86 -0.88 -11.45
CA HIS A 270 16.45 -2.28 -11.59
C HIS A 270 15.85 -2.65 -12.95
N CYS A 271 15.48 -1.64 -13.75
CA CYS A 271 14.58 -1.81 -14.88
C CYS A 271 15.34 -2.02 -16.20
N HIS A 272 16.62 -1.65 -16.24
CA HIS A 272 17.50 -1.71 -17.41
C HIS A 272 18.71 -2.60 -17.16
#